data_AF-A0A971UW95-F1
#
_entry.id   AF-A0A971UW95-F1
#
_cell.length_a   1.000
_cell.length_b   1.000
_cell.length_c   1.000
_cell.angle_alpha   90.00
_cell.angle_beta   90.00
_cell.angle_gamma   90.00
#
_symmetry.space_group_name_H-M   'P 1'
#
loop_
_entity.id
_entity.type
_entity.pdbx_description
1 polymer ?
#
loop_
_entity_poly.entity_id
_entity_poly.type
_entity_poly.pdbx_seq_one_letter_code
_entity_poly.pdbx_strand_id
1 'polypeptide(L)'
;MSVFTLWLVATLTFALMFMVPGGPFLAEKAPSEATLKALNQKYGLDQPKIVQYKNYMIKFLQGDMGVSLKQRGRTVSSIIFTGFKVSARVGG
;
A
#
# COMPACT_ATOMS: atom_id res chain seq x y z
N MET A 1 -21.85 -5.59 8.51
CA MET A 1 -21.01 -4.71 9.35
C MET A 1 -19.53 -4.81 9.00
N SER A 2 -18.96 -6.02 8.91
CA SER A 2 -17.52 -6.25 8.70
C SER A 2 -16.94 -5.61 7.42
N VAL A 3 -17.70 -5.60 6.32
CA VAL A 3 -17.26 -4.98 5.05
C VAL A 3 -17.14 -3.46 5.17
N PHE A 4 -18.08 -2.82 5.88
CA PHE A 4 -18.08 -1.38 6.08
C PHE A 4 -16.90 -0.94 6.95
N THR A 5 -16.60 -1.68 8.03
CA THR A 5 -15.42 -1.42 8.85
C THR A 5 -14.13 -1.59 8.07
N LEU A 6 -14.00 -2.63 7.24
CA LEU A 6 -12.81 -2.80 6.38
C LEU A 6 -12.64 -1.64 5.39
N TRP A 7 -13.72 -1.21 4.74
CA TRP A 7 -13.68 -0.08 3.82
C TRP A 7 -13.30 1.24 4.52
N LEU A 8 -13.86 1.49 5.71
CA LEU A 8 -13.53 2.65 6.53
C LEU A 8 -12.03 2.64 6.91
N VAL A 9 -11.53 1.51 7.42
CA VAL A 9 -10.13 1.35 7.82
C VAL A 9 -9.18 1.54 6.64
N ALA A 10 -9.51 0.98 5.47
CA ALA A 10 -8.71 1.13 4.25
C ALA A 10 -8.68 2.59 3.76
N THR A 11 -9.80 3.29 3.84
CA THR A 11 -9.89 4.70 3.45
C THR A 11 -9.12 5.60 4.43
N LEU A 12 -9.21 5.33 5.74
CA LEU A 12 -8.46 6.04 6.76
C LEU A 12 -6.95 5.82 6.61
N THR A 13 -6.50 4.58 6.40
CA THR A 13 -5.08 4.27 6.20
C THR A 13 -4.55 4.94 4.93
N PHE A 14 -5.33 4.96 3.84
CA PHE A 14 -4.97 5.73 2.64
C PHE A 14 -4.77 7.21 2.98
N ALA A 15 -5.76 7.85 3.62
CA ALA A 15 -5.67 9.27 3.97
C ALA A 15 -4.48 9.59 4.89
N LEU A 16 -4.22 8.75 5.90
CA LEU A 16 -3.06 8.86 6.78
C LEU A 16 -1.75 8.82 5.99
N MET A 17 -1.63 7.96 5.00
CA MET A 17 -0.41 7.82 4.20
C MET A 17 -0.11 9.07 3.35
N PHE A 18 -1.14 9.80 2.89
CA PHE A 18 -0.96 11.10 2.22
C PHE A 18 -0.66 12.25 3.19
N MET A 19 -1.02 12.12 4.46
CA MET A 19 -0.72 13.12 5.49
C MET A 19 0.71 13.03 6.02
N VAL A 20 1.43 11.92 5.78
CA VAL A 20 2.83 11.77 6.20
C VAL A 20 3.72 12.72 5.38
N PRO A 21 4.35 13.74 6.02
CA PRO A 21 5.25 14.65 5.33
C PRO A 21 6.50 13.90 4.89
N GLY A 22 6.85 14.04 3.61
CA GLY A 22 8.02 13.39 3.01
C GLY A 22 7.71 12.24 2.05
N GLY A 23 6.49 11.73 2.01
CA GLY A 23 6.11 10.72 1.02
C GLY A 23 6.80 9.35 1.19
N PRO A 24 6.38 8.36 0.40
CA PRO A 24 6.67 6.94 0.68
C PRO A 24 8.13 6.51 0.43
N PHE A 25 8.96 7.36 -0.17
CA PHE A 25 10.33 7.01 -0.57
C PHE A 25 11.43 7.74 0.21
N LEU A 26 11.09 8.71 1.07
CA LEU A 26 12.10 9.45 1.84
C LEU A 26 12.63 8.68 3.06
N ALA A 27 12.00 7.58 3.45
CA ALA A 27 12.36 6.84 4.66
C ALA A 27 13.67 6.02 4.58
N GLU A 28 14.15 5.67 3.38
CA GLU A 28 15.25 4.68 3.23
C GLU A 28 16.58 5.25 2.71
N LYS A 29 16.54 6.41 2.06
CA LYS A 29 17.65 7.28 1.60
C LYS A 29 17.00 8.27 0.65
N ALA A 30 17.19 9.58 0.82
CA ALA A 30 16.66 10.57 -0.10
C ALA A 30 17.12 10.23 -1.53
N PRO A 31 16.25 9.65 -2.38
CA PRO A 31 16.66 9.27 -3.73
C PRO A 31 16.92 10.56 -4.50
N SER A 32 17.83 10.54 -5.47
CA SER A 32 17.99 11.68 -6.37
C SER A 32 16.64 12.07 -6.99
N GLU A 33 16.42 13.35 -7.28
CA GLU A 33 15.14 13.84 -7.82
C GLU A 33 14.69 13.06 -9.07
N ALA A 34 15.64 12.66 -9.92
CA ALA A 34 15.38 11.79 -11.07
C ALA A 34 14.84 10.40 -10.68
N THR A 35 15.38 9.81 -9.62
CA THR A 35 14.93 8.51 -9.10
C THR A 35 13.55 8.63 -8.45
N LEU A 36 13.31 9.71 -7.70
CA LEU A 36 11.99 10.02 -7.13
C LEU A 36 10.94 10.17 -8.23
N LYS A 37 11.24 10.87 -9.32
CA LYS A 37 10.31 11.05 -10.44
C LYS A 37 9.99 9.72 -11.14
N ALA A 38 11.01 8.90 -11.38
CA ALA A 38 10.81 7.56 -11.96
C ALA A 38 10.00 6.63 -11.04
N LEU A 39 10.23 6.69 -9.72
CA LEU A 39 9.46 5.97 -8.71
C LEU A 39 8.00 6.46 -8.68
N ASN A 40 7.78 7.78 -8.65
CA ASN A 40 6.44 8.36 -8.63
C ASN A 40 5.64 7.96 -9.87
N GLN A 41 6.27 7.94 -11.05
CA GLN A 41 5.63 7.43 -12.27
C GLN A 41 5.34 5.93 -12.19
N LYS A 42 6.31 5.12 -11.75
CA LYS A 42 6.15 3.66 -11.62
C LYS A 42 5.02 3.27 -10.68
N TYR A 43 4.86 4.00 -9.57
CA TYR A 43 3.82 3.74 -8.57
C TYR A 43 2.53 4.56 -8.80
N GLY A 44 2.47 5.40 -9.84
CA GLY A 44 1.31 6.23 -10.15
C GLY A 44 1.06 7.35 -9.14
N LEU A 45 2.06 7.73 -8.34
CA LEU A 45 1.97 8.82 -7.37
C LEU A 45 1.91 10.21 -8.04
N ASP A 46 2.21 10.28 -9.34
CA ASP A 46 2.08 11.47 -10.18
C ASP A 46 0.62 11.74 -10.61
N GLN A 47 -0.29 10.79 -10.40
CA GLN A 47 -1.70 10.92 -10.80
C GLN A 47 -2.52 11.75 -9.78
N PRO A 48 -3.69 12.30 -10.17
CA PRO A 48 -4.58 12.95 -9.21
C PRO A 48 -4.97 12.02 -8.05
N LYS A 49 -5.05 12.54 -6.82
CA LYS A 49 -5.31 11.76 -5.60
C LYS A 49 -6.55 10.85 -5.70
N ILE A 50 -7.58 11.32 -6.39
CA ILE A 50 -8.83 10.57 -6.63
C ILE A 50 -8.57 9.32 -7.49
N VAL A 51 -7.71 9.44 -8.50
CA VAL A 51 -7.31 8.31 -9.36
C VAL A 51 -6.45 7.33 -8.55
N GLN A 52 -5.53 7.83 -7.71
CA GLN A 52 -4.74 7.00 -6.80
C GLN A 52 -5.63 6.20 -5.84
N TYR A 53 -6.65 6.84 -5.26
CA TYR A 53 -7.61 6.17 -4.36
C TYR A 53 -8.43 5.10 -5.09
N LYS A 54 -8.97 5.43 -6.27
CA LYS A 54 -9.75 4.48 -7.09
C LYS A 54 -8.90 3.25 -7.45
N ASN A 55 -7.67 3.47 -7.91
CA ASN A 55 -6.73 2.39 -8.25
C ASN A 55 -6.39 1.55 -7.01
N TYR A 56 -6.16 2.18 -5.87
CA TYR A 56 -5.90 1.50 -4.60
C TYR A 56 -7.09 0.61 -4.18
N MET A 57 -8.32 1.11 -4.24
CA MET A 57 -9.51 0.34 -3.90
C MET A 57 -9.78 -0.82 -4.85
N ILE A 58 -9.65 -0.62 -6.17
CA ILE A 58 -9.83 -1.70 -7.15
C ILE A 58 -8.82 -2.83 -6.89
N LYS A 59 -7.54 -2.47 -6.72
CA LYS A 59 -6.46 -3.41 -6.45
C LYS A 59 -6.65 -4.15 -5.12
N PHE A 60 -7.07 -3.43 -4.08
CA PHE A 60 -7.40 -4.02 -2.77
C PHE A 60 -8.53 -5.06 -2.89
N LEU A 61 -9.61 -4.74 -3.62
CA LEU A 61 -10.73 -5.67 -3.85
C LEU A 61 -10.34 -6.88 -4.71
N GLN A 62 -9.40 -6.70 -5.65
CA GLN A 62 -8.82 -7.80 -6.43
C GLN A 62 -7.82 -8.65 -5.61
N GLY A 63 -7.53 -8.26 -4.38
CA GLY A 63 -6.54 -8.95 -3.53
C GLY A 63 -5.09 -8.70 -3.97
N ASP A 64 -4.84 -7.74 -4.87
CA ASP A 64 -3.49 -7.33 -5.28
C ASP A 64 -3.11 -6.05 -4.53
N MET A 65 -2.30 -6.17 -3.49
CA MET A 65 -1.82 -5.03 -2.72
C MET A 65 -0.46 -4.52 -3.20
N GLY A 66 0.00 -4.99 -4.37
CA GLY A 66 1.29 -4.63 -4.95
C GLY A 66 2.48 -5.30 -4.25
N VAL A 67 3.67 -4.84 -4.61
CA VAL A 67 4.95 -5.33 -4.06
C VAL A 67 5.33 -4.58 -2.79
N SER A 68 5.94 -5.29 -1.86
CA SER A 68 6.47 -4.68 -0.64
C SER A 68 7.66 -3.77 -1.01
N LEU A 69 7.59 -2.52 -0.56
CA LEU A 69 8.72 -1.58 -0.67
C LEU A 69 9.91 -2.02 0.20
N LYS A 70 9.63 -2.72 1.32
CA LYS A 70 10.63 -3.20 2.29
C LYS A 70 11.18 -4.59 1.96
N GLN A 71 10.33 -5.48 1.43
CA GLN A 71 10.71 -6.85 1.06
C GLN A 71 10.72 -7.01 -0.46
N ARG A 72 11.89 -6.78 -1.07
CA ARG A 72 12.08 -6.91 -2.52
C ARG A 72 11.62 -8.29 -3.01
N GLY A 73 10.77 -8.30 -4.05
CA GLY A 73 10.29 -9.53 -4.69
C GLY A 73 9.10 -10.21 -4.00
N ARG A 74 8.58 -9.68 -2.88
CA ARG A 74 7.38 -10.21 -2.23
C ARG A 74 6.18 -9.28 -2.43
N THR A 75 5.01 -9.86 -2.67
CA THR A 75 3.75 -9.11 -2.71
C THR A 75 3.22 -8.92 -1.30
N VAL A 76 2.60 -7.77 -1.04
CA VAL A 76 1.97 -7.49 0.26
C VAL A 76 0.89 -8.53 0.56
N SER A 77 0.12 -8.94 -0.44
CA SER A 77 -0.88 -10.01 -0.31
C SER A 77 -0.26 -11.33 0.17
N SER A 78 0.89 -11.74 -0.38
CA SER A 78 1.57 -12.97 0.06
C SER A 78 2.00 -12.90 1.53
N ILE A 79 2.47 -11.73 1.99
CA ILE A 79 2.88 -11.50 3.38
C ILE A 79 1.66 -11.60 4.30
N ILE A 80 0.55 -10.97 3.92
CA ILE A 80 -0.71 -11.01 4.70
C ILE A 80 -1.25 -12.44 4.77
N PHE A 81 -1.34 -13.16 3.66
CA PHE A 81 -1.83 -14.55 3.65
C PHE A 81 -0.94 -15.49 4.47
N THR A 82 0.38 -15.31 4.40
CA THR A 82 1.33 -16.10 5.18
C THR A 82 1.16 -15.82 6.68
N GLY A 83 1.09 -14.54 7.07
CA GLY A 83 0.85 -14.14 8.47
C GLY A 83 -0.49 -14.61 9.00
N PHE A 84 -1.55 -14.46 8.20
CA PHE A 84 -2.90 -14.91 8.54
C PHE A 84 -2.93 -16.42 8.82
N LYS A 85 -2.26 -17.24 7.99
CA LYS A 85 -2.18 -18.69 8.22
C LYS A 85 -1.49 -19.04 9.54
N VAL A 86 -0.45 -18.29 9.93
CA VAL A 86 0.22 -18.47 11.23
C VAL A 86 -0.71 -18.07 12.37
N SER A 87 -1.36 -16.91 12.29
CA SER A 87 -2.31 -16.44 13.30
C SER A 87 -3.50 -17.39 13.46
N ALA A 88 -4.06 -17.90 12.36
CA ALA A 88 -5.15 -18.87 12.39
C ALA A 88 -4.75 -20.22 12.99
N ARG A 89 -3.49 -20.62 12.87
CA ARG A 89 -2.97 -21.85 13.47
C ARG A 89 -2.72 -21.72 14.98
N VAL A 90 -2.35 -20.52 15.44
CA VAL A 90 -2.03 -20.28 16.87
C VAL A 90 -3.28 -19.87 17.67
N GLY A 91 -4.21 -19.13 17.05
CA GLY A 91 -5.44 -18.66 17.68
C GLY A 91 -6.68 -19.52 17.40
N GLY A 92 -6.51 -20.68 16.77
CA GLY A 92 -7.57 -21.66 16.50
C GLY A 92 -7.57 -22.79 17.51
#